data_AF-A0A517Z9Y4-F1
#
_entry.id   AF-A0A517Z9Y4-F1
#
_cell.length_a   1.000
_cell.length_b   1.000
_cell.length_c   1.000
_cell.angle_alpha   90.00
_cell.angle_beta   90.00
_cell.angle_gamma   90.00
#
_symmetry.space_group_name_H-M   'P 1'
#
loop_
_entity.id
_entity.type
_entity.pdbx_description
1 polymer ?
#
loop_
_entity_poly.entity_id
_entity_poly.type
_entity_poly.pdbx_seq_one_letter_code
_entity_poly.pdbx_strand_id
1 'polypeptide(L)'
;MQVDVRLPEVACIALLLALIAGCGGGATDEPAESAGPSTAGAVSVSQPSNEPTAQAPSQAAPAPAAIPTISLGGGSSSSAPTTSTTTTSPAASRQELLDRMMPLQVMLGNWRGITQREAGDFKGLGDLNWVWDFQTDRNQPAMVMSSEEGPYFRELRLTYLTDMDAFRLTALDDEGTQRTFDGTFSEPVEEFQGDDRRLHRRYRLEFTETEPADPKNAWKIVFDQQDNNRYLLEMHRRRGSRFQRFDTVGTQRKGTSFALNDEDYGEKECIISGGLGTIQVSYEGKSYWVCCTGCKAAFEEDPATWIAEYKAKQEMP
;
A
#
# COMPACT_ATOMS: atom_id res chain seq x y z
N MET A 1 -25.22 2.04 -77.86
CA MET A 1 -26.35 1.99 -76.91
C MET A 1 -26.00 2.90 -75.75
N GLN A 2 -26.43 4.17 -75.86
CA GLN A 2 -26.46 5.14 -74.77
C GLN A 2 -27.71 4.87 -73.95
N VAL A 3 -27.64 5.00 -72.63
CA VAL A 3 -28.82 5.28 -71.80
C VAL A 3 -28.48 6.41 -70.86
N ASP A 4 -29.42 7.35 -70.85
CA ASP A 4 -29.34 8.74 -70.46
C ASP A 4 -29.29 9.04 -68.97
N VAL A 5 -28.69 10.21 -68.71
CA VAL A 5 -28.81 11.09 -67.55
C VAL A 5 -30.26 11.60 -67.39
N ARG A 6 -30.75 11.78 -66.15
CA ARG A 6 -31.53 12.97 -65.73
C ARG A 6 -31.89 12.99 -64.22
N LEU A 7 -31.44 14.05 -63.55
CA LEU A 7 -32.08 14.65 -62.36
C LEU A 7 -33.38 15.39 -62.74
N PRO A 8 -34.25 15.67 -61.75
CA PRO A 8 -34.57 17.07 -61.39
C PRO A 8 -34.56 17.26 -59.85
N GLU A 9 -34.03 18.32 -59.24
CA GLU A 9 -34.39 19.75 -59.21
C GLU A 9 -35.76 20.13 -58.57
N VAL A 10 -35.64 20.88 -57.44
CA VAL A 10 -36.37 22.14 -57.10
C VAL A 10 -37.76 21.99 -56.43
N ALA A 11 -38.19 22.73 -55.39
CA ALA A 11 -37.78 23.98 -54.73
C ALA A 11 -38.33 24.09 -53.29
N CYS A 12 -37.64 24.89 -52.48
CA CYS A 12 -38.11 25.99 -51.62
C CYS A 12 -39.51 25.95 -50.96
N ILE A 13 -39.56 26.23 -49.65
CA ILE A 13 -40.19 27.45 -49.08
C ILE A 13 -39.75 27.60 -47.61
N ALA A 14 -39.47 28.86 -47.26
CA ALA A 14 -38.87 29.34 -46.03
C ALA A 14 -39.91 29.85 -45.01
N LEU A 15 -39.40 30.07 -43.78
CA LEU A 15 -39.74 31.15 -42.82
C LEU A 15 -41.16 31.19 -42.21
N LEU A 16 -41.27 31.17 -40.87
CA LEU A 16 -41.36 32.40 -40.05
C LEU A 16 -41.53 32.15 -38.54
N LEU A 17 -40.86 33.03 -37.79
CA LEU A 17 -40.91 33.26 -36.33
C LEU A 17 -42.30 33.70 -35.83
N ALA A 18 -42.56 33.49 -34.53
CA ALA A 18 -42.93 34.57 -33.60
C ALA A 18 -42.96 34.13 -32.12
N LEU A 19 -42.23 34.89 -31.29
CA LEU A 19 -42.34 35.03 -29.84
C LEU A 19 -43.62 35.79 -29.45
N ILE A 20 -44.28 35.43 -28.34
CA ILE A 20 -45.00 36.38 -27.44
C ILE A 20 -44.93 35.89 -25.98
N ALA A 21 -44.79 36.85 -25.08
CA ALA A 21 -44.52 36.78 -23.64
C ALA A 21 -45.76 36.82 -22.71
N GLY A 22 -45.49 36.60 -21.41
CA GLY A 22 -46.25 37.10 -20.25
C GLY A 22 -47.06 36.04 -19.50
N CYS A 23 -47.28 36.06 -18.18
CA CYS A 23 -46.89 36.91 -17.04
C CYS A 23 -47.25 36.13 -15.74
N GLY A 24 -46.61 36.43 -14.61
CA GLY A 24 -47.34 36.53 -13.33
C GLY A 24 -46.87 35.67 -12.14
N GLY A 25 -46.16 36.31 -11.20
CA GLY A 25 -46.63 36.42 -9.81
C GLY A 25 -45.95 35.57 -8.72
N GLY A 26 -45.31 36.24 -7.77
CA GLY A 26 -45.58 35.97 -6.34
C GLY A 26 -44.41 35.59 -5.43
N ALA A 27 -43.99 36.58 -4.62
CA ALA A 27 -43.56 36.49 -3.21
C ALA A 27 -42.25 35.76 -2.81
N THR A 28 -41.27 36.60 -2.49
CA THR A 28 -40.47 36.64 -1.24
C THR A 28 -40.67 35.51 -0.21
N ASP A 29 -39.57 34.89 0.22
CA ASP A 29 -39.13 34.93 1.62
C ASP A 29 -37.64 34.54 1.75
N GLU A 30 -36.88 35.40 2.41
CA GLU A 30 -35.50 35.21 2.86
C GLU A 30 -35.47 34.42 4.20
N PRO A 31 -34.29 33.96 4.66
CA PRO A 31 -34.15 32.90 5.64
C PRO A 31 -34.22 33.39 7.09
N ALA A 32 -34.70 32.55 8.00
CA ALA A 32 -34.62 32.78 9.43
C ALA A 32 -33.49 31.94 10.07
N GLU A 33 -32.41 32.64 10.40
CA GLU A 33 -31.44 32.32 11.43
C GLU A 33 -32.10 32.39 12.81
N SER A 34 -31.88 31.42 13.70
CA SER A 34 -31.84 31.70 15.14
C SER A 34 -31.05 30.66 15.92
N ALA A 35 -30.24 31.21 16.83
CA ALA A 35 -29.28 30.62 17.72
C ALA A 35 -29.83 29.56 18.70
N GLY A 36 -28.92 28.72 19.22
CA GLY A 36 -29.08 28.07 20.53
C GLY A 36 -28.92 29.08 21.69
N PRO A 37 -28.45 28.69 22.89
CA PRO A 37 -28.31 27.35 23.48
C PRO A 37 -29.07 27.24 24.82
N SER A 38 -29.18 26.04 25.41
CA SER A 38 -29.52 25.93 26.84
C SER A 38 -28.91 24.68 27.49
N THR A 39 -27.81 24.96 28.19
CA THR A 39 -27.39 24.51 29.53
C THR A 39 -27.93 23.23 30.18
N ALA A 40 -26.95 22.58 30.83
CA ALA A 40 -26.97 21.99 32.19
C ALA A 40 -27.30 20.50 32.34
N GLY A 41 -26.34 19.79 32.93
CA GLY A 41 -26.50 18.43 33.45
C GLY A 41 -25.18 17.81 33.92
N ALA A 42 -24.62 18.35 35.01
CA ALA A 42 -23.49 17.75 35.71
C ALA A 42 -23.96 16.67 36.71
N VAL A 43 -23.37 15.48 36.67
CA VAL A 43 -23.25 14.51 37.79
C VAL A 43 -21.98 13.67 37.51
N SER A 44 -20.85 13.92 38.16
CA SER A 44 -20.38 13.43 39.47
C SER A 44 -20.19 11.90 39.61
N VAL A 45 -18.93 11.50 39.43
CA VAL A 45 -18.11 10.54 40.22
C VAL A 45 -18.72 9.20 40.67
N SER A 46 -18.09 8.09 40.26
CA SER A 46 -17.58 7.04 41.17
C SER A 46 -16.73 5.99 40.45
N GLN A 47 -15.44 5.98 40.79
CA GLN A 47 -14.50 4.87 40.64
C GLN A 47 -14.76 3.87 41.78
N PRO A 48 -14.40 2.58 41.62
CA PRO A 48 -13.34 2.12 42.51
C PRO A 48 -12.30 1.23 41.81
N SER A 49 -11.07 1.53 42.20
CA SER A 49 -9.86 0.72 42.09
C SER A 49 -9.98 -0.53 42.98
N ASN A 50 -9.40 -1.65 42.56
CA ASN A 50 -8.70 -2.57 43.45
C ASN A 50 -7.65 -3.35 42.65
N GLU A 51 -6.41 -3.16 43.08
CA GLU A 51 -5.18 -3.81 42.65
C GLU A 51 -4.89 -5.05 43.55
N PRO A 52 -3.79 -5.81 43.39
CA PRO A 52 -3.86 -7.23 43.09
C PRO A 52 -3.41 -8.14 44.25
N THR A 53 -3.97 -9.35 44.31
CA THR A 53 -3.53 -10.39 45.24
C THR A 53 -2.42 -11.23 44.61
N ALA A 54 -1.25 -11.19 45.24
CA ALA A 54 -0.12 -12.08 44.99
C ALA A 54 -0.34 -13.47 45.60
N GLN A 55 0.04 -14.53 44.87
CA GLN A 55 0.77 -15.70 45.41
C GLN A 55 1.26 -16.61 44.27
N ALA A 56 2.58 -16.76 44.17
CA ALA A 56 3.27 -17.79 43.39
C ALA A 56 3.26 -19.15 44.15
N PRO A 57 3.63 -20.28 43.52
CA PRO A 57 5.06 -20.58 43.39
C PRO A 57 5.52 -21.18 42.06
N SER A 58 6.72 -20.73 41.70
CA SER A 58 7.76 -21.29 40.83
C SER A 58 7.70 -22.80 40.56
N GLN A 59 7.76 -23.17 39.28
CA GLN A 59 8.28 -24.45 38.81
C GLN A 59 9.34 -24.21 37.73
N ALA A 60 10.36 -25.06 37.81
CA ALA A 60 11.72 -24.81 37.38
C ALA A 60 11.95 -24.89 35.86
N ALA A 61 12.91 -24.08 35.41
CA ALA A 61 13.53 -24.20 34.10
C ALA A 61 14.32 -25.53 33.98
N PRO A 62 14.23 -26.25 32.86
CA PRO A 62 15.16 -27.33 32.57
C PRO A 62 16.53 -26.77 32.12
N ALA A 63 17.59 -27.40 32.65
CA ALA A 63 18.99 -27.07 32.48
C ALA A 63 19.48 -27.09 31.01
N PRO A 64 20.54 -26.34 30.66
CA PRO A 64 21.08 -26.30 29.31
C PRO A 64 21.72 -27.63 28.91
N ALA A 65 21.44 -28.05 27.68
CA ALA A 65 21.99 -29.25 27.06
C ALA A 65 23.52 -29.14 26.92
N ALA A 66 24.19 -30.27 27.20
CA ALA A 66 25.62 -30.42 27.21
C ALA A 66 26.26 -30.17 25.83
N ILE A 67 27.41 -29.49 25.86
CA ILE A 67 28.31 -29.28 24.71
C ILE A 67 28.95 -30.64 24.34
N PRO A 68 28.93 -31.09 23.08
CA PRO A 68 29.63 -32.31 22.70
C PRO A 68 31.15 -32.08 22.70
N THR A 69 31.84 -32.87 23.52
CA THR A 69 33.31 -32.95 23.60
C THR A 69 33.89 -33.45 22.28
N ILE A 70 34.79 -32.67 21.68
CA ILE A 70 35.57 -33.05 20.50
C ILE A 70 36.57 -34.13 20.92
N SER A 71 36.47 -35.33 20.34
CA SER A 71 37.45 -36.40 20.50
C SER A 71 38.38 -36.43 19.29
N LEU A 72 39.66 -36.06 19.50
CA LEU A 72 40.74 -36.30 18.54
C LEU A 72 41.29 -37.72 18.73
N GLY A 73 41.07 -38.59 17.74
CA GLY A 73 41.70 -39.90 17.65
C GLY A 73 41.92 -40.28 16.19
N GLY A 74 43.18 -40.29 15.76
CA GLY A 74 43.57 -40.70 14.41
C GLY A 74 43.50 -42.22 14.20
N GLY A 75 43.21 -42.62 12.97
CA GLY A 75 43.26 -44.02 12.53
C GLY A 75 42.53 -44.22 11.20
N SER A 76 43.29 -44.33 10.12
CA SER A 76 42.86 -44.54 8.73
C SER A 76 41.87 -45.68 8.54
N SER A 77 40.86 -45.49 7.66
CA SER A 77 40.46 -46.42 6.58
C SER A 77 39.25 -45.90 5.81
N SER A 78 39.31 -46.07 4.49
CA SER A 78 38.34 -45.76 3.44
C SER A 78 36.86 -45.81 3.82
N SER A 79 36.15 -44.73 3.48
CA SER A 79 34.89 -44.72 2.73
C SER A 79 34.59 -43.27 2.38
N ALA A 80 34.64 -42.91 1.11
CA ALA A 80 34.24 -41.58 0.66
C ALA A 80 32.71 -41.48 0.72
N PRO A 81 32.12 -40.56 1.50
CA PRO A 81 30.85 -40.01 1.11
C PRO A 81 31.14 -38.92 0.08
N THR A 82 30.53 -39.04 -1.10
CA THR A 82 30.31 -37.92 -2.00
C THR A 82 29.57 -36.86 -1.19
N THR A 83 30.34 -35.95 -0.61
CA THR A 83 29.79 -34.74 -0.04
C THR A 83 29.43 -33.92 -1.25
N SER A 84 28.19 -34.05 -1.70
CA SER A 84 27.54 -33.01 -2.48
C SER A 84 27.59 -31.79 -1.58
N THR A 85 28.64 -30.98 -1.74
CA THR A 85 28.64 -29.61 -1.30
C THR A 85 27.56 -28.94 -2.14
N THR A 86 26.32 -29.05 -1.66
CA THR A 86 25.30 -28.06 -1.98
C THR A 86 25.92 -26.78 -1.46
N THR A 87 26.51 -26.02 -2.36
CA THR A 87 26.82 -24.61 -2.16
C THR A 87 25.46 -23.95 -1.95
N THR A 88 24.93 -24.07 -0.74
CA THR A 88 23.83 -23.26 -0.26
C THR A 88 24.38 -21.85 -0.29
N SER A 89 23.91 -21.04 -1.26
CA SER A 89 24.07 -19.59 -1.20
C SER A 89 23.79 -19.16 0.24
N PRO A 90 24.64 -18.32 0.86
CA PRO A 90 24.35 -17.84 2.19
C PRO A 90 22.95 -17.23 2.15
N ALA A 91 22.04 -17.75 2.98
CA ALA A 91 20.72 -17.17 3.12
C ALA A 91 20.93 -15.68 3.41
N ALA A 92 20.36 -14.82 2.56
CA ALA A 92 20.53 -13.38 2.71
C ALA A 92 20.11 -12.97 4.12
N SER A 93 20.84 -12.01 4.68
CA SER A 93 20.53 -11.55 6.03
C SER A 93 19.16 -10.86 6.03
N ARG A 94 18.41 -10.99 7.13
CA ARG A 94 17.14 -10.27 7.31
C ARG A 94 17.29 -8.77 7.05
N GLN A 95 18.43 -8.19 7.46
CA GLN A 95 18.74 -6.78 7.22
C GLN A 95 18.83 -6.45 5.74
N GLU A 96 19.53 -7.27 4.95
CA GLU A 96 19.65 -7.10 3.51
C GLU A 96 18.28 -7.14 2.82
N LEU A 97 17.37 -8.01 3.27
CA LEU A 97 16.00 -8.06 2.76
C LEU A 97 15.23 -6.78 3.10
N LEU A 98 15.36 -6.27 4.33
CA LEU A 98 14.73 -5.02 4.75
C LEU A 98 15.27 -3.83 3.95
N ASP A 99 16.58 -3.73 3.76
CA ASP A 99 17.22 -2.64 3.01
C ASP A 99 16.68 -2.58 1.56
N ARG A 100 16.50 -3.75 0.94
CA ARG A 100 15.97 -3.86 -0.43
C ARG A 100 14.50 -3.47 -0.54
N MET A 101 13.73 -3.63 0.53
CA MET A 101 12.31 -3.32 0.57
C MET A 101 12.00 -1.93 1.17
N MET A 102 12.95 -1.32 1.89
CA MET A 102 12.83 -0.01 2.51
C MET A 102 12.37 1.10 1.53
N PRO A 103 12.77 1.12 0.25
CA PRO A 103 12.23 2.07 -0.71
C PRO A 103 10.71 2.05 -0.83
N LEU A 104 10.09 0.88 -0.69
CA LEU A 104 8.66 0.64 -0.87
C LEU A 104 7.83 1.01 0.35
N GLN A 105 8.47 1.34 1.49
CA GLN A 105 7.78 1.69 2.73
C GLN A 105 6.84 2.90 2.59
N VAL A 106 7.07 3.73 1.58
CA VAL A 106 6.15 4.83 1.23
C VAL A 106 4.76 4.29 0.95
N MET A 107 4.58 3.05 0.49
CA MET A 107 3.25 2.48 0.28
C MET A 107 2.52 2.11 1.57
N LEU A 108 3.17 2.06 2.73
CA LEU A 108 2.55 1.64 3.99
C LEU A 108 1.43 2.60 4.43
N GLY A 109 0.41 2.04 5.07
CA GLY A 109 -0.72 2.76 5.61
C GLY A 109 -1.99 2.61 4.77
N ASN A 110 -2.94 3.52 5.01
CA ASN A 110 -4.29 3.44 4.46
C ASN A 110 -4.43 4.32 3.22
N TRP A 111 -5.05 3.78 2.19
CA TRP A 111 -5.26 4.40 0.89
C TRP A 111 -6.70 4.22 0.45
N ARG A 112 -7.19 5.19 -0.31
CA ARG A 112 -8.42 5.09 -1.07
C ARG A 112 -8.08 4.78 -2.52
N GLY A 113 -8.61 3.71 -3.08
CA GLY A 113 -8.46 3.38 -4.49
C GLY A 113 -9.68 3.83 -5.31
N ILE A 114 -9.49 4.27 -6.55
CA ILE A 114 -10.59 4.57 -7.47
C ILE A 114 -10.23 3.94 -8.81
N THR A 115 -10.99 2.93 -9.23
CA THR A 115 -10.89 2.35 -10.57
C THR A 115 -11.70 3.18 -11.57
N GLN A 116 -11.22 3.23 -12.82
CA GLN A 116 -11.98 3.80 -13.94
C GLN A 116 -12.89 2.78 -14.63
N ARG A 117 -12.73 1.48 -14.34
CA ARG A 117 -13.61 0.45 -14.87
C ARG A 117 -14.87 0.32 -14.04
N GLU A 118 -16.01 0.41 -14.70
CA GLU A 118 -17.27 -0.11 -14.17
C GLU A 118 -17.19 -1.64 -14.14
N ALA A 119 -17.14 -2.21 -12.93
CA ALA A 119 -17.36 -3.63 -12.69
C ALA A 119 -18.80 -3.79 -12.18
N GLY A 120 -19.79 -3.78 -13.07
CA GLY A 120 -21.20 -3.71 -12.69
C GLY A 120 -21.56 -2.36 -12.05
N ASP A 121 -22.32 -2.36 -10.95
CA ASP A 121 -22.70 -1.16 -10.20
C ASP A 121 -21.58 -0.57 -9.30
N PHE A 122 -20.38 -1.17 -9.34
CA PHE A 122 -19.29 -0.85 -8.43
C PHE A 122 -18.53 0.41 -8.88
N LYS A 123 -18.54 1.46 -8.04
CA LYS A 123 -17.77 2.69 -8.23
C LYS A 123 -16.62 2.78 -7.24
N GLY A 124 -15.42 2.41 -7.70
CA GLY A 124 -14.16 2.66 -6.98
C GLY A 124 -13.54 1.40 -6.37
N LEU A 125 -12.23 1.38 -6.11
CA LEU A 125 -11.67 0.34 -5.26
C LEU A 125 -12.08 0.67 -3.82
N GLY A 126 -12.39 -0.33 -3.01
CA GLY A 126 -12.47 -0.13 -1.57
C GLY A 126 -11.16 0.43 -0.99
N ASP A 127 -11.13 0.56 0.32
CA ASP A 127 -9.91 0.94 1.00
C ASP A 127 -8.80 -0.10 0.80
N LEU A 128 -7.57 0.37 0.63
CA LEU A 128 -6.37 -0.46 0.56
C LEU A 128 -5.52 -0.17 1.79
N ASN A 129 -5.12 -1.20 2.52
CA ASN A 129 -4.27 -1.05 3.68
C ASN A 129 -2.99 -1.85 3.49
N TRP A 130 -1.85 -1.16 3.49
CA TRP A 130 -0.53 -1.76 3.41
C TRP A 130 0.12 -1.82 4.80
N VAL A 131 0.60 -3.00 5.17
CA VAL A 131 1.29 -3.23 6.44
C VAL A 131 2.56 -4.04 6.22
N TRP A 132 3.54 -3.84 7.10
CA TRP A 132 4.60 -4.81 7.27
C TRP A 132 4.08 -6.06 7.95
N ASP A 133 4.44 -7.21 7.40
CA ASP A 133 4.29 -8.51 8.02
C ASP A 133 5.68 -9.12 8.27
N PHE A 134 6.07 -9.10 9.54
CA PHE A 134 7.26 -9.77 10.06
C PHE A 134 6.93 -11.05 10.84
N GLN A 135 5.65 -11.42 10.92
CA GLN A 135 5.17 -12.47 11.80
C GLN A 135 4.98 -13.79 11.06
N THR A 136 4.44 -13.76 9.85
CA THR A 136 4.15 -14.98 9.06
C THR A 136 5.43 -15.76 8.74
N ASP A 137 6.47 -15.04 8.32
CA ASP A 137 7.81 -15.60 8.13
C ASP A 137 8.86 -14.59 8.62
N ARG A 138 9.56 -14.95 9.70
CA ARG A 138 10.59 -14.09 10.30
C ARG A 138 11.83 -13.93 9.40
N ASN A 139 12.07 -14.87 8.49
CA ASN A 139 13.21 -14.83 7.58
C ASN A 139 12.87 -14.16 6.25
N GLN A 140 11.59 -13.92 5.98
CA GLN A 140 11.11 -13.31 4.75
C GLN A 140 10.13 -12.16 5.08
N PRO A 141 10.63 -10.96 5.43
CA PRO A 141 9.78 -9.80 5.64
C PRO A 141 8.94 -9.55 4.38
N ALA A 142 7.69 -9.16 4.58
CA ALA A 142 6.78 -8.89 3.49
C ALA A 142 5.96 -7.63 3.74
N MET A 143 5.62 -6.94 2.65
CA MET A 143 4.57 -5.92 2.67
C MET A 143 3.27 -6.57 2.20
N VAL A 144 2.23 -6.46 3.02
CA VAL A 144 0.91 -7.04 2.73
C VAL A 144 -0.09 -5.91 2.52
N MET A 145 -0.77 -5.95 1.39
CA MET A 145 -1.94 -5.15 1.10
C MET A 145 -3.20 -5.96 1.34
N SER A 146 -4.17 -5.40 2.04
CA SER A 146 -5.52 -5.95 2.15
C SER A 146 -6.57 -4.98 1.59
N SER A 147 -7.58 -5.51 0.90
CA SER A 147 -8.76 -4.78 0.46
C SER A 147 -10.02 -5.60 0.64
N GLU A 148 -11.02 -5.04 1.33
CA GLU A 148 -12.31 -5.71 1.55
C GLU A 148 -13.16 -5.74 0.29
N GLU A 149 -13.04 -4.74 -0.58
CA GLU A 149 -13.90 -4.55 -1.76
C GLU A 149 -13.11 -4.47 -3.09
N GLY A 150 -11.82 -4.84 -3.08
CA GLY A 150 -10.99 -4.83 -4.28
C GLY A 150 -11.59 -5.69 -5.42
N PRO A 151 -11.74 -5.17 -6.66
CA PRO A 151 -12.32 -5.89 -7.78
C PRO A 151 -11.32 -6.85 -8.46
N TYR A 152 -10.06 -6.83 -8.03
CA TYR A 152 -8.98 -7.65 -8.58
C TYR A 152 -8.40 -8.59 -7.54
N PHE A 153 -8.06 -8.03 -6.38
CA PHE A 153 -7.36 -8.76 -5.33
C PHE A 153 -7.89 -8.32 -3.97
N ARG A 154 -8.08 -9.30 -3.08
CA ARG A 154 -8.32 -9.08 -1.65
C ARG A 154 -7.02 -8.91 -0.90
N GLU A 155 -5.98 -9.63 -1.32
CA GLU A 155 -4.66 -9.58 -0.70
C GLU A 155 -3.55 -9.52 -1.74
N LEU A 156 -2.53 -8.71 -1.48
CA LEU A 156 -1.25 -8.78 -2.16
C LEU A 156 -0.14 -8.94 -1.12
N ARG A 157 0.76 -9.89 -1.35
CA ARG A 157 1.96 -10.12 -0.53
C ARG A 157 3.20 -9.87 -1.36
N LEU A 158 3.95 -8.84 -1.01
CA LEU A 158 5.18 -8.42 -1.67
C LEU A 158 6.41 -8.78 -0.83
N THR A 159 7.35 -9.49 -1.44
CA THR A 159 8.62 -9.93 -0.85
C THR A 159 9.77 -9.66 -1.81
N TYR A 160 11.01 -9.67 -1.31
CA TYR A 160 12.21 -9.62 -2.14
C TYR A 160 12.96 -10.95 -2.10
N LEU A 161 13.39 -11.42 -3.26
CA LEU A 161 14.05 -12.70 -3.48
C LEU A 161 15.49 -12.47 -3.93
N THR A 162 16.44 -12.83 -3.06
CA THR A 162 17.86 -12.51 -3.23
C THR A 162 18.57 -13.41 -4.22
N ASP A 163 18.07 -14.62 -4.42
CA ASP A 163 18.54 -15.56 -5.44
C ASP A 163 18.24 -15.06 -6.87
N MET A 164 17.18 -14.27 -7.03
CA MET A 164 16.77 -13.72 -8.33
C MET A 164 17.03 -12.21 -8.49
N ASP A 165 17.47 -11.52 -7.42
CA ASP A 165 17.56 -10.05 -7.36
C ASP A 165 16.25 -9.38 -7.83
N ALA A 166 15.12 -9.93 -7.40
CA ALA A 166 13.80 -9.54 -7.89
C ALA A 166 12.76 -9.53 -6.76
N PHE A 167 11.69 -8.77 -6.97
CA PHE A 167 10.53 -8.80 -6.10
C PHE A 167 9.57 -9.90 -6.51
N ARG A 168 8.96 -10.56 -5.53
CA ARG A 168 7.83 -11.47 -5.76
C ARG A 168 6.57 -10.92 -5.14
N LEU A 169 5.53 -10.84 -5.96
CA LEU A 169 4.19 -10.47 -5.57
C LEU A 169 3.28 -11.70 -5.67
N THR A 170 2.68 -12.08 -4.57
CA THR A 170 1.61 -13.09 -4.55
C THR A 170 0.28 -12.38 -4.37
N ALA A 171 -0.69 -12.68 -5.22
CA ALA A 171 -2.00 -12.05 -5.22
C ALA A 171 -3.09 -13.08 -4.98
N LEU A 172 -4.04 -12.75 -4.12
CA LEU A 172 -5.25 -13.54 -3.87
C LEU A 172 -6.47 -12.72 -4.27
N ASP A 173 -7.30 -13.27 -5.14
CA ASP A 173 -8.61 -12.69 -5.48
C ASP A 173 -9.70 -13.07 -4.47
N ASP A 174 -10.93 -12.65 -4.72
CA ASP A 174 -12.07 -12.86 -3.84
C ASP A 174 -12.63 -14.28 -3.85
N GLU A 175 -12.29 -15.05 -4.87
CA GLU A 175 -12.56 -16.49 -4.96
C GLU A 175 -11.43 -17.33 -4.30
N GLY A 176 -10.36 -16.67 -3.84
CA GLY A 176 -9.18 -17.31 -3.25
C GLY A 176 -8.21 -17.86 -4.30
N THR A 177 -8.36 -17.49 -5.57
CA THR A 177 -7.41 -17.87 -6.62
C THR A 177 -6.10 -17.12 -6.41
N GLN A 178 -5.02 -17.88 -6.30
CA GLN A 178 -3.68 -17.33 -6.16
C GLN A 178 -3.01 -17.11 -7.52
N ARG A 179 -2.32 -15.98 -7.66
CA ARG A 179 -1.41 -15.69 -8.76
C ARG A 179 -0.05 -15.25 -8.22
N THR A 180 1.01 -15.60 -8.92
CA THR A 180 2.38 -15.22 -8.53
C THR A 180 3.05 -14.47 -9.67
N PHE A 181 3.67 -13.35 -9.31
CA PHE A 181 4.35 -12.46 -10.23
C PHE A 181 5.76 -12.20 -9.72
N ASP A 182 6.69 -12.10 -10.67
CA ASP A 182 8.05 -11.63 -10.39
C ASP A 182 8.25 -10.27 -11.05
N GLY A 183 8.99 -9.38 -10.39
CA GLY A 183 9.07 -7.99 -10.79
C GLY A 183 10.35 -7.27 -10.37
N THR A 184 10.61 -6.17 -11.06
CA THR A 184 11.77 -5.31 -10.86
C THR A 184 11.38 -3.86 -11.09
N PHE A 185 12.19 -2.93 -10.60
CA PHE A 185 12.03 -1.52 -10.94
C PHE A 185 12.25 -1.33 -12.45
N SER A 186 11.24 -0.85 -13.17
CA SER A 186 11.39 -0.38 -14.55
C SER A 186 11.79 1.09 -14.61
N GLU A 187 11.47 1.86 -13.57
CA GLU A 187 12.07 3.16 -13.27
C GLU A 187 12.60 3.10 -11.83
N PRO A 188 13.86 3.53 -11.60
CA PRO A 188 14.51 3.41 -10.30
C PRO A 188 13.84 4.31 -9.25
N VAL A 189 14.18 4.07 -8.00
CA VAL A 189 13.77 4.92 -6.88
C VAL A 189 14.48 6.26 -6.98
N GLU A 190 13.69 7.32 -7.10
CA GLU A 190 14.16 8.70 -7.11
C GLU A 190 13.52 9.45 -5.94
N GLU A 191 14.32 10.20 -5.21
CA GLU A 191 13.86 11.15 -4.20
C GLU A 191 13.91 12.56 -4.78
N PHE A 192 12.85 13.33 -4.59
CA PHE A 192 12.73 14.68 -5.13
C PHE A 192 11.94 15.59 -4.19
N GLN A 193 12.18 16.90 -4.26
CA GLN A 193 11.39 17.88 -3.51
C GLN A 193 10.09 18.17 -4.27
N GLY A 194 8.94 17.98 -3.62
CA GLY A 194 7.63 18.30 -4.17
C GLY A 194 7.30 19.78 -4.14
N ASP A 195 6.15 20.12 -4.71
CA ASP A 195 5.58 21.48 -4.65
C ASP A 195 5.22 21.87 -3.19
N ASP A 196 5.00 20.88 -2.32
CA ASP A 196 4.80 21.02 -0.88
C ASP A 196 6.13 21.24 -0.10
N ARG A 197 7.25 21.35 -0.83
CA ARG A 197 8.62 21.45 -0.30
C ARG A 197 9.09 20.25 0.50
N ARG A 198 8.38 19.12 0.46
CA ARG A 198 8.75 17.89 1.16
C ARG A 198 9.51 16.95 0.24
N LEU A 199 10.27 16.05 0.87
CA LEU A 199 10.92 14.96 0.17
C LEU A 199 9.89 13.90 -0.20
N HIS A 200 9.67 13.72 -1.50
CA HIS A 200 8.87 12.65 -2.06
C HIS A 200 9.75 11.57 -2.68
N ARG A 201 9.13 10.40 -2.86
CA ARG A 201 9.71 9.27 -3.56
C ARG A 201 8.84 8.89 -4.76
N ARG A 202 9.47 8.68 -5.91
CA ARG A 202 8.85 8.08 -7.10
C ARG A 202 9.63 6.88 -7.60
N TYR A 203 8.93 5.96 -8.24
CA TYR A 203 9.48 4.78 -8.90
C TYR A 203 8.40 4.09 -9.72
N ARG A 204 8.82 3.21 -10.62
CA ARG A 204 7.91 2.31 -11.34
C ARG A 204 8.35 0.87 -11.11
N LEU A 205 7.50 0.08 -10.46
CA LEU A 205 7.76 -1.32 -10.12
C LEU A 205 6.81 -2.22 -10.94
N GLU A 206 7.37 -3.06 -11.82
CA GLU A 206 6.59 -3.89 -12.74
C GLU A 206 6.70 -5.36 -12.40
N PHE A 207 5.55 -6.03 -12.36
CA PHE A 207 5.39 -7.45 -12.04
C PHE A 207 4.76 -8.18 -13.21
N THR A 208 5.35 -9.30 -13.63
CA THR A 208 4.80 -10.17 -14.69
C THR A 208 4.46 -11.53 -14.11
N GLU A 209 3.29 -12.05 -14.46
CA GLU A 209 2.82 -13.37 -14.01
C GLU A 209 3.79 -14.46 -14.49
N THR A 210 4.26 -15.28 -13.55
CA THR A 210 5.33 -16.28 -13.79
C THR A 210 4.79 -17.52 -14.47
N GLU A 211 3.65 -18.03 -13.99
CA GLU A 211 3.01 -19.26 -14.47
C GLU A 211 1.52 -19.02 -14.77
N PRO A 212 1.21 -18.22 -15.81
CA PRO A 212 -0.18 -17.92 -16.14
C PRO A 212 -0.91 -19.18 -16.62
N ALA A 213 -2.12 -19.41 -16.10
CA ALA A 213 -2.99 -20.51 -16.54
C ALA A 213 -3.26 -20.49 -18.07
N ASP A 214 -3.33 -19.31 -18.66
CA ASP A 214 -3.33 -19.11 -20.10
C ASP A 214 -2.27 -18.06 -20.49
N PRO A 215 -1.16 -18.47 -21.15
CA PRO A 215 -0.09 -17.56 -21.57
C PRO A 215 -0.54 -16.41 -22.46
N LYS A 216 -1.65 -16.57 -23.22
CA LYS A 216 -2.21 -15.49 -24.06
C LYS A 216 -2.97 -14.45 -23.25
N ASN A 217 -3.26 -14.75 -22.00
CA ASN A 217 -4.02 -13.94 -21.07
C ASN A 217 -3.25 -13.62 -19.78
N ALA A 218 -1.93 -13.80 -19.78
CA ALA A 218 -1.04 -13.47 -18.68
C ALA A 218 -1.22 -12.02 -18.21
N TRP A 219 -1.09 -11.82 -16.91
CA TRP A 219 -1.25 -10.52 -16.27
C TRP A 219 0.10 -9.85 -16.03
N LYS A 220 0.07 -8.52 -16.04
CA LYS A 220 1.15 -7.66 -15.54
C LYS A 220 0.53 -6.63 -14.61
N ILE A 221 1.19 -6.39 -13.50
CA ILE A 221 0.81 -5.40 -12.48
C ILE A 221 1.92 -4.34 -12.42
N VAL A 222 1.55 -3.07 -12.37
CA VAL A 222 2.52 -1.98 -12.20
C VAL A 222 2.12 -1.12 -11.02
N PHE A 223 3.05 -0.89 -10.11
CA PHE A 223 2.97 0.19 -9.12
C PHE A 223 3.80 1.36 -9.64
N ASP A 224 3.11 2.42 -10.05
CA ASP A 224 3.69 3.68 -10.50
C ASP A 224 3.55 4.70 -9.37
N GLN A 225 4.58 4.78 -8.52
CA GLN A 225 4.65 5.69 -7.38
C GLN A 225 5.03 7.08 -7.88
N GLN A 226 4.16 8.07 -7.65
CA GLN A 226 4.34 9.42 -8.21
C GLN A 226 4.86 10.41 -7.17
N ASP A 227 4.29 10.34 -5.96
CA ASP A 227 4.68 11.11 -4.78
C ASP A 227 4.28 10.34 -3.53
N ASN A 228 4.57 10.84 -2.32
CA ASN A 228 4.30 10.08 -1.10
C ASN A 228 2.81 9.84 -0.82
N ASN A 229 1.90 10.55 -1.49
CA ASN A 229 0.47 10.53 -1.26
C ASN A 229 -0.31 9.93 -2.43
N ARG A 230 0.38 9.55 -3.52
CA ARG A 230 -0.23 8.99 -4.73
C ARG A 230 0.65 7.93 -5.41
N TYR A 231 0.04 6.79 -5.68
CA TYR A 231 0.51 5.83 -6.69
C TYR A 231 -0.62 5.38 -7.60
N LEU A 232 -0.27 4.93 -8.80
CA LEU A 232 -1.19 4.26 -9.70
C LEU A 232 -0.93 2.76 -9.65
N LEU A 233 -2.01 1.99 -9.52
CA LEU A 233 -1.97 0.54 -9.68
C LEU A 233 -2.53 0.21 -11.07
N GLU A 234 -1.64 -0.09 -12.01
CA GLU A 234 -2.01 -0.38 -13.39
C GLU A 234 -2.18 -1.87 -13.63
N MET A 235 -3.32 -2.26 -14.19
CA MET A 235 -3.61 -3.63 -14.57
C MET A 235 -3.43 -3.81 -16.07
N HIS A 236 -2.55 -4.74 -16.44
CA HIS A 236 -2.23 -5.06 -17.82
C HIS A 236 -2.51 -6.52 -18.11
N ARG A 237 -2.95 -6.80 -19.34
CA ARG A 237 -3.17 -8.16 -19.81
C ARG A 237 -2.47 -8.36 -21.14
N ARG A 238 -1.93 -9.55 -21.35
CA ARG A 238 -1.29 -9.91 -22.61
C ARG A 238 -2.34 -9.93 -23.74
N ARG A 239 -1.97 -9.33 -24.87
CA ARG A 239 -2.72 -9.29 -26.13
C ARG A 239 -1.72 -9.48 -27.26
N GLY A 240 -1.66 -10.71 -27.78
CA GLY A 240 -0.60 -11.11 -28.71
C GLY A 240 0.77 -11.08 -28.03
N SER A 241 1.70 -10.32 -28.60
CA SER A 241 3.06 -10.19 -28.07
C SER A 241 3.23 -9.09 -27.01
N ARG A 242 2.24 -8.22 -26.81
CA ARG A 242 2.35 -7.03 -25.94
C ARG A 242 1.41 -7.12 -24.75
N PHE A 243 1.77 -6.46 -23.67
CA PHE A 243 0.85 -6.15 -22.57
C PHE A 243 0.09 -4.87 -22.91
N GLN A 244 -1.23 -4.90 -22.76
CA GLN A 244 -2.10 -3.74 -22.90
C GLN A 244 -2.72 -3.44 -21.54
N ARG A 245 -2.61 -2.18 -21.12
CA ARG A 245 -3.28 -1.67 -19.92
C ARG A 245 -4.79 -1.72 -20.15
N PHE A 246 -5.50 -2.43 -19.28
CA PHE A 246 -6.96 -2.51 -19.34
C PHE A 246 -7.63 -1.77 -18.19
N ASP A 247 -6.91 -1.49 -17.10
CA ASP A 247 -7.41 -0.64 -16.02
C ASP A 247 -6.28 0.13 -15.34
N THR A 248 -6.65 1.20 -14.64
CA THR A 248 -5.79 1.95 -13.74
C THR A 248 -6.59 2.33 -12.50
N VAL A 249 -6.09 1.89 -11.36
CA VAL A 249 -6.59 2.31 -10.06
C VAL A 249 -5.77 3.52 -9.63
N GLY A 250 -6.40 4.69 -9.59
CA GLY A 250 -5.82 5.86 -8.95
C GLY A 250 -5.93 5.71 -7.44
N THR A 251 -4.82 5.81 -6.71
CA THR A 251 -4.84 5.77 -5.25
C THR A 251 -4.56 7.14 -4.66
N GLN A 252 -5.13 7.41 -3.49
CA GLN A 252 -4.82 8.57 -2.67
C GLN A 252 -4.64 8.14 -1.22
N ARG A 253 -3.59 8.63 -0.57
CA ARG A 253 -3.37 8.35 0.86
C ARG A 253 -4.50 8.93 1.70
N LYS A 254 -5.08 8.13 2.59
CA LYS A 254 -6.15 8.59 3.48
C LYS A 254 -5.65 9.63 4.47
N GLY A 255 -6.44 10.69 4.65
CA GLY A 255 -6.11 11.79 5.55
C GLY A 255 -5.22 12.85 4.91
N THR A 256 -4.82 12.69 3.64
CA THR A 256 -4.27 13.76 2.83
C THR A 256 -5.41 14.41 2.04
N SER A 257 -5.46 15.74 2.01
CA SER A 257 -6.45 16.49 1.25
C SER A 257 -5.73 17.39 0.27
N PHE A 258 -6.17 17.40 -0.99
CA PHE A 258 -5.71 18.34 -1.99
C PHE A 258 -6.00 19.81 -1.61
N ALA A 259 -6.99 20.03 -0.74
CA ALA A 259 -7.41 21.37 -0.30
C ALA A 259 -6.82 21.79 1.05
N LEU A 260 -6.07 20.92 1.74
CA LEU A 260 -5.36 21.27 2.96
C LEU A 260 -3.90 21.51 2.61
N ASN A 261 -3.57 22.77 2.29
CA ASN A 261 -2.20 23.24 2.40
C ASN A 261 -1.89 23.54 3.87
N ASP A 262 -0.67 23.17 4.26
CA ASP A 262 0.14 23.67 5.38
C ASP A 262 -0.01 23.02 6.76
N GLU A 263 -0.94 22.10 6.97
CA GLU A 263 -0.92 21.19 8.13
C GLU A 263 -1.18 19.76 7.68
N ASP A 264 -0.14 19.17 7.07
CA ASP A 264 0.10 17.73 7.11
C ASP A 264 -0.14 17.18 8.52
N TYR A 265 -0.13 15.85 8.65
CA TYR A 265 -0.33 15.15 9.92
C TYR A 265 0.45 15.72 11.12
N GLY A 266 1.49 16.52 10.88
CA GLY A 266 2.10 17.42 11.84
C GLY A 266 2.79 16.58 12.89
N GLU A 267 2.44 16.81 14.15
CA GLU A 267 2.94 15.97 15.24
C GLU A 267 2.51 14.50 15.12
N LYS A 268 1.48 14.18 14.32
CA LYS A 268 0.98 12.82 14.07
C LYS A 268 1.49 12.23 12.76
N GLU A 269 2.55 12.73 12.16
CA GLU A 269 3.15 12.06 11.00
C GLU A 269 3.78 10.71 11.38
N CYS A 270 3.59 9.69 10.54
CA CYS A 270 4.23 8.41 10.72
C CYS A 270 5.73 8.53 10.44
N ILE A 271 6.53 8.24 11.45
CA ILE A 271 8.00 8.27 11.40
C ILE A 271 8.60 7.37 10.30
N ILE A 272 7.91 6.30 9.91
CA ILE A 272 8.38 5.32 8.92
C ILE A 272 7.89 5.67 7.50
N SER A 273 6.57 5.84 7.34
CA SER A 273 5.94 5.97 6.01
C SER A 273 5.64 7.41 5.58
N GLY A 274 5.69 8.38 6.51
CA GLY A 274 5.20 9.75 6.28
C GLY A 274 3.66 9.88 6.25
N GLY A 275 2.91 8.79 6.45
CA GLY A 275 1.45 8.80 6.46
C GLY A 275 0.81 9.25 7.79
N LEU A 276 -0.53 9.22 7.89
CA LEU A 276 -1.23 9.56 9.14
C LEU A 276 -0.87 8.56 10.24
N GLY A 277 -0.21 9.05 11.27
CA GLY A 277 0.00 8.34 12.52
C GLY A 277 -1.29 8.20 13.31
N THR A 278 -1.65 6.95 13.61
CA THR A 278 -2.83 6.59 14.40
C THR A 278 -2.47 5.88 15.70
N ILE A 279 -1.22 5.43 15.81
CA ILE A 279 -0.68 4.71 16.96
C ILE A 279 0.51 5.50 17.50
N GLN A 280 0.50 5.79 18.80
CA GLN A 280 1.64 6.42 19.48
C GLN A 280 2.63 5.34 19.93
N VAL A 281 3.92 5.57 19.70
CA VAL A 281 5.05 4.77 20.19
C VAL A 281 6.00 5.67 20.95
N SER A 282 6.81 5.12 21.86
CA SER A 282 7.75 5.90 22.64
C SER A 282 9.13 5.26 22.69
N TYR A 283 10.16 6.09 22.67
CA TYR A 283 11.56 5.67 22.79
C TYR A 283 12.36 6.77 23.49
N GLU A 284 13.16 6.41 24.49
CA GLU A 284 14.00 7.34 25.27
C GLU A 284 13.22 8.56 25.83
N GLY A 285 11.97 8.35 26.26
CA GLY A 285 11.12 9.41 26.81
C GLY A 285 10.54 10.39 25.79
N LYS A 286 10.73 10.13 24.49
CA LYS A 286 10.09 10.88 23.38
C LYS A 286 8.97 10.04 22.75
N SER A 287 7.90 10.71 22.37
CA SER A 287 6.75 10.08 21.68
C SER A 287 6.85 10.32 20.18
N TYR A 288 6.56 9.28 19.41
CA TYR A 288 6.49 9.27 17.96
C TYR A 288 5.16 8.65 17.52
N TRP A 289 4.79 8.83 16.26
CA TRP A 289 3.58 8.23 15.71
C TRP A 289 3.89 7.26 14.57
N VAL A 290 3.07 6.23 14.45
CA VAL A 290 3.11 5.23 13.38
C VAL A 290 1.70 4.99 12.81
N CYS A 291 1.63 4.69 11.51
CA CYS A 291 0.35 4.59 10.79
C CYS A 291 -0.35 3.24 10.91
N CYS A 292 0.40 2.17 11.26
CA CYS A 292 -0.13 0.82 11.35
C CYS A 292 0.70 -0.05 12.31
N THR A 293 0.16 -1.23 12.64
CA THR A 293 0.82 -2.22 13.51
C THR A 293 2.15 -2.72 12.94
N GLY A 294 2.26 -2.81 11.62
CA GLY A 294 3.52 -3.14 10.95
C GLY A 294 4.60 -2.08 11.17
N CYS A 295 4.24 -0.79 11.08
CA CYS A 295 5.16 0.30 11.41
C CYS A 295 5.52 0.33 12.90
N LYS A 296 4.57 -0.01 13.79
CA LYS A 296 4.87 -0.18 15.22
C LYS A 296 5.92 -1.28 15.44
N ALA A 297 5.73 -2.45 14.83
CA ALA A 297 6.66 -3.56 14.95
C ALA A 297 8.05 -3.21 14.39
N ALA A 298 8.11 -2.54 13.23
CA ALA A 298 9.36 -2.05 12.65
C ALA A 298 10.08 -1.06 13.58
N PHE A 299 9.32 -0.13 14.19
CA PHE A 299 9.87 0.84 15.14
C PHE A 299 10.41 0.18 16.41
N GLU A 300 9.72 -0.82 16.94
CA GLU A 300 10.15 -1.56 18.13
C GLU A 300 11.39 -2.44 17.86
N GLU A 301 11.59 -2.88 16.62
CA GLU A 301 12.75 -3.69 16.21
C GLU A 301 14.03 -2.85 16.10
N ASP A 302 13.96 -1.66 15.48
CA ASP A 302 15.10 -0.74 15.35
C ASP A 302 14.69 0.74 15.45
N PRO A 303 14.39 1.25 16.66
CA PRO A 303 13.91 2.61 16.83
C PRO A 303 14.95 3.66 16.46
N ALA A 304 16.24 3.39 16.68
CA ALA A 304 17.31 4.34 16.45
C ALA A 304 17.45 4.69 14.96
N THR A 305 17.40 3.70 14.08
CA THR A 305 17.47 3.90 12.63
C THR A 305 16.30 4.72 12.11
N TRP A 306 15.06 4.38 12.50
CA TRP A 306 13.88 5.13 12.07
C TRP A 306 13.87 6.57 12.57
N ILE A 307 14.32 6.80 13.80
CA ILE A 307 14.44 8.16 14.36
C ILE A 307 15.51 8.98 13.62
N ALA A 308 16.62 8.35 13.23
CA ALA A 308 17.67 9.02 12.46
C ALA A 308 17.18 9.41 11.06
N GLU A 309 16.53 8.49 10.33
CA GLU A 309 15.94 8.78 9.02
C GLU A 309 14.90 9.89 9.08
N TYR A 310 14.03 9.85 10.09
CA TYR A 310 12.99 10.85 10.23
C TYR A 310 13.58 12.23 10.50
N LYS A 311 14.57 12.35 11.40
CA LYS A 311 15.26 13.62 11.61
C LYS A 311 15.95 14.12 10.35
N ALA A 312 16.62 13.24 9.60
CA ALA A 312 17.25 13.62 8.34
C ALA A 312 16.24 14.18 7.34
N LYS A 313 15.03 13.60 7.26
CA LYS A 313 13.94 14.12 6.41
C LYS A 313 13.43 15.49 6.87
N GLN A 314 13.38 15.74 8.18
CA GLN A 314 12.93 17.03 8.73
C GLN A 314 14.00 18.15 8.60
N GLU A 315 15.28 17.79 8.57
CA GLU A 315 16.40 18.72 8.48
C GLU A 315 16.73 19.16 7.04
N MET A 316 16.04 18.62 6.03
CA MET A 316 16.19 19.00 4.61
C MET A 316 15.11 20.02 4.20
N PRO A 317 15.42 21.33 4.09
CA PRO A 317 14.46 22.42 3.85
C PRO A 317 14.06 22.69 2.38
#